data_AF-A0A530AEJ1-F1
#
_entry.id   AF-A0A530AEJ1-F1
#
_cell.length_a   1.000
_cell.length_b   1.000
_cell.length_c   1.000
_cell.angle_alpha   90.00
_cell.angle_beta   90.00
_cell.angle_gamma   90.00
#
_symmetry.space_group_name_H-M   'P 1'
#
loop_
_entity.id
_entity.type
_entity.pdbx_description
1 polymer ?
#
loop_
_entity_poly.entity_id
_entity_poly.type
_entity_poly.pdbx_seq_one_letter_code
_entity_poly.pdbx_strand_id
1 'polypeptide(L)' 'MFIPFFLELKAARVPVSLREYLSLLEGLEAGLVDYDVEAFYYLARAALVKDERHIDRFDQVFAHVFKGVEA' A
#
# COMPACT_ATOMS: atom_id res chain seq x y z
N MET A 1 -3.02 2.24 11.68
CA MET A 1 -2.00 1.35 11.08
C MET A 1 -1.71 1.72 9.63
N PHE A 2 -2.72 1.85 8.75
CA PHE A 2 -2.50 2.19 7.32
C PHE A 2 -2.50 3.69 6.96
N ILE A 3 -3.02 4.56 7.83
CA ILE A 3 -2.95 6.02 7.62
C ILE A 3 -1.50 6.50 7.52
N PRO A 4 -0.56 6.11 8.41
CA PRO A 4 0.86 6.45 8.26
C PRO A 4 1.43 6.00 6.90
N PHE A 5 1.15 4.76 6.47
CA PHE A 5 1.57 4.26 5.16
C PHE A 5 1.04 5.13 3.99
N PHE A 6 -0.24 5.50 4.03
CA PHE A 6 -0.84 6.39 3.03
C PHE A 6 -0.19 7.79 3.02
N LEU A 7 0.16 8.32 4.19
CA LEU A 7 0.83 9.61 4.32
C LEU A 7 2.28 9.56 3.84
N GLU A 8 3.01 8.47 4.11
CA GLU A 8 4.36 8.25 3.60
C GLU A 8 4.39 8.16 2.06
N LEU A 9 3.41 7.49 1.46
CA LEU A 9 3.25 7.45 0.00
C LEU A 9 3.04 8.86 -0.59
N LYS A 10 2.21 9.69 0.06
CA LYS A 10 2.05 11.10 -0.33
C LYS A 10 3.33 11.89 -0.17
N ALA A 11 4.06 11.71 0.93
CA ALA A 11 5.34 12.37 1.17
C ALA A 11 6.38 11.99 0.10
N ALA A 12 6.38 10.73 -0.34
CA ALA A 12 7.21 10.21 -1.42
C ALA A 12 6.72 10.59 -2.83
N ARG A 13 5.68 11.44 -2.95
CA ARG A 13 5.09 11.88 -4.23
C ARG A 13 4.55 10.73 -5.09
N VAL A 14 4.00 9.69 -4.47
CA VAL A 14 3.13 8.72 -5.14
C VAL A 14 1.72 9.35 -5.20
N PRO A 15 1.09 9.45 -6.38
CA PRO A 15 -0.20 10.11 -6.55
C PRO A 15 -1.34 9.23 -6.03
N VAL A 16 -1.50 9.18 -4.71
CA VAL A 16 -2.57 8.44 -4.04
C VAL A 16 -3.73 9.37 -3.66
N SER A 17 -4.94 8.86 -3.82
CA SER A 17 -6.20 9.53 -3.49
C SER A 17 -6.92 8.84 -2.33
N LEU A 18 -7.85 9.57 -1.70
CA LEU A 18 -8.69 8.99 -0.65
C LEU A 18 -9.57 7.86 -1.19
N ARG A 19 -10.03 7.93 -2.44
CA ARG A 19 -10.85 6.87 -3.04
C ARG A 19 -10.08 5.57 -3.14
N GLU A 20 -8.84 5.62 -3.63
CA GLU A 20 -7.96 4.44 -3.73
C GLU A 20 -7.64 3.85 -2.36
N TYR A 21 -7.46 4.70 -1.36
CA TYR A 21 -7.29 4.25 0.01
C TYR A 21 -8.54 3.56 0.56
N LEU A 22 -9.74 4.08 0.28
CA LEU A 22 -10.99 3.40 0.64
C LEU A 22 -11.12 2.05 -0.07
N SER A 23 -10.75 1.95 -1.35
CA SER A 23 -10.75 0.67 -2.08
C SER A 23 -9.78 -0.36 -1.49
N LEU A 24 -8.63 0.08 -0.97
CA LEU A 24 -7.73 -0.80 -0.22
C LEU A 24 -8.42 -1.35 1.04
N LEU A 25 -9.08 -0.48 1.81
CA LEU A 25 -9.79 -0.88 3.02
C LEU A 25 -10.97 -1.83 2.73
N GLU A 26 -11.72 -1.58 1.66
CA GLU A 26 -12.79 -2.48 1.19
C GLU A 26 -12.24 -3.88 0.87
N GLY A 27 -11.08 -3.97 0.23
CA GLY A 27 -10.42 -5.25 -0.06
C GLY A 27 -9.99 -6.01 1.20
N LEU A 28 -9.51 -5.29 2.22
CA LEU A 28 -9.19 -5.87 3.52
C LEU A 28 -10.44 -6.34 4.26
N GLU A 29 -11.50 -5.53 4.27
CA GLU A 29 -12.78 -5.87 4.88
C GLU A 29 -13.43 -7.10 4.23
N ALA A 30 -13.25 -7.26 2.91
CA ALA A 30 -13.69 -8.43 2.16
C ALA A 30 -12.82 -9.69 2.37
N GLY A 31 -11.74 -9.61 3.16
CA GLY A 31 -10.85 -10.74 3.41
C GLY A 31 -10.02 -11.16 2.19
N LEU A 32 -9.69 -10.23 1.28
CA LEU A 32 -8.81 -10.54 0.13
C LEU A 32 -7.36 -10.79 0.57
N VAL A 33 -7.00 -10.33 1.77
CA VAL A 33 -5.67 -10.46 2.36
C VAL A 33 -5.86 -10.73 3.85
N ASP A 34 -5.23 -11.81 4.33
CA ASP A 34 -5.19 -12.19 5.75
C ASP A 34 -3.87 -11.73 6.40
N TYR A 35 -3.20 -12.60 7.16
CA TYR A 35 -1.96 -12.32 7.90
C TYR A 35 -0.68 -12.39 7.04
N ASP A 36 -0.79 -12.10 5.74
CA ASP A 36 0.31 -12.18 4.78
C ASP A 36 0.69 -10.79 4.26
N VAL A 37 1.94 -10.40 4.55
CA VAL A 37 2.53 -9.13 4.11
C VAL A 37 2.69 -9.10 2.57
N GLU A 38 2.96 -10.25 1.94
CA GLU A 38 3.11 -10.34 0.49
C GLU A 38 1.75 -10.12 -0.20
N ALA A 39 0.70 -10.81 0.24
CA ALA A 39 -0.66 -10.55 -0.23
C ALA A 39 -1.09 -9.09 -0.01
N PHE A 40 -0.74 -8.50 1.15
CA PHE A 40 -0.98 -7.07 1.41
C PHE A 40 -0.24 -6.17 0.43
N TYR A 41 1.03 -6.46 0.12
CA TYR A 41 1.83 -5.73 -0.86
C TYR A 41 1.12 -5.65 -2.22
N TYR A 42 0.66 -6.79 -2.74
CA TYR A 42 0.00 -6.84 -4.04
C TYR A 42 -1.36 -6.13 -4.05
N LEU A 43 -2.17 -6.30 -2.99
CA LEU A 43 -3.43 -5.58 -2.86
C LEU A 43 -3.20 -4.06 -2.78
N ALA A 44 -2.26 -3.62 -1.93
CA ALA A 44 -1.93 -2.21 -1.77
C ALA A 44 -1.40 -1.59 -3.07
N ARG A 45 -0.51 -2.28 -3.79
CA ARG A 45 0.01 -1.81 -5.08
C ARG A 45 -1.10 -1.68 -6.11
N ALA A 46 -1.97 -2.70 -6.23
CA ALA A 46 -3.11 -2.66 -7.16
C ALA A 46 -4.12 -1.56 -6.81
N ALA A 47 -4.39 -1.36 -5.52
CA ALA A 47 -5.34 -0.36 -5.04
C ALA A 47 -4.80 1.07 -5.14
N LEU A 48 -3.51 1.31 -4.91
CA LEU A 48 -2.95 2.66 -4.72
C LEU A 48 -2.10 3.17 -5.89
N VAL A 49 -1.59 2.31 -6.78
CA VAL A 49 -0.68 2.71 -7.87
C VAL A 49 -1.37 2.50 -9.22
N LYS A 50 -1.67 3.59 -9.93
CA LYS A 50 -2.39 3.57 -11.23
C LYS A 50 -1.51 3.76 -12.44
N ASP A 51 -0.25 4.04 -12.22
CA ASP A 51 0.73 4.31 -13.26
C ASP A 51 2.06 3.71 -12.83
N GLU A 52 2.65 2.93 -13.73
CA GLU A 52 3.84 2.13 -13.50
C GLU A 52 5.06 2.98 -13.09
N ARG A 53 5.09 4.26 -13.45
CA ARG A 53 6.19 5.18 -13.13
C ARG A 53 6.33 5.44 -11.63
N HIS A 54 5.34 5.02 -10.83
CA HIS A 54 5.35 5.18 -9.38
C HIS A 54 5.63 3.89 -8.61
N ILE A 55 5.81 2.75 -9.31
CA ILE A 55 6.08 1.45 -8.67
C ILE A 55 7.33 1.50 -7.80
N ASP A 56 8.46 1.98 -8.34
CA ASP A 56 9.72 2.00 -7.59
C ASP A 56 9.63 2.81 -6.28
N ARG A 57 8.88 3.94 -6.30
CA ARG A 57 8.66 4.77 -5.10
C ARG A 57 7.75 4.08 -4.11
N PHE A 58 6.69 3.43 -4.60
CA PHE A 58 5.82 2.63 -3.76
C PHE A 58 6.62 1.52 -3.07
N ASP A 59 7.45 0.78 -3.81
CA ASP A 59 8.27 -0.32 -3.28
C ASP A 59 9.24 0.16 -2.20
N GLN A 60 9.90 1.30 -2.41
CA GLN A 60 10.77 1.90 -1.40
C GLN A 60 10.03 2.28 -0.11
N VAL A 61 8.86 2.92 -0.23
CA VAL A 61 8.04 3.30 0.93
C VAL A 61 7.50 2.05 1.64
N PHE A 62 7.02 1.08 0.88
CA PHE A 62 6.51 -0.18 1.43
C PHE A 62 7.61 -0.90 2.21
N ALA A 63 8.78 -1.10 1.61
CA ALA A 63 9.93 -1.70 2.27
C ALA A 63 10.37 -0.92 3.51
N HIS A 64 10.27 0.41 3.52
CA HIS A 64 10.58 1.24 4.68
C HIS A 64 9.58 1.05 5.82
N VAL A 65 8.28 1.08 5.52
CA VAL A 65 7.20 1.02 6.50
C VAL A 65 7.04 -0.38 7.09
N PHE A 66 7.26 -1.42 6.29
CA PHE A 66 7.10 -2.84 6.69
C PHE A 66 8.45 -3.53 6.98
N LYS A 67 9.54 -2.76 7.11
CA LYS A 67 10.85 -3.28 7.48
C LYS A 67 10.78 -3.97 8.85
N GLY A 68 11.20 -5.24 8.92
CA GLY A 68 11.21 -6.02 10.17
C GLY A 68 9.91 -6.75 10.50
N VAL A 69 8.97 -6.82 9.55
CA VAL A 69 7.78 -7.70 9.63
C VAL A 69 8.06 -9.06 8.95
N GLU A 70 9.34 -9.38 8.72
CA GLU A 70 9.78 -10.69 8.21
C GLU A 70 9.46 -11.77 9.27
N ALA A 71 8.86 -12.87 8.80
CA ALA A 71 8.30 -13.97 9.60
C ALA A 71 9.27 -14.64 10.58
#